data_AF-A0A849QT48-F1
#
_entry.id   AF-A0A849QT48-F1
#
_cell.length_a   1.000
_cell.length_b   1.000
_cell.length_c   1.000
_cell.angle_alpha   90.00
_cell.angle_beta   90.00
_cell.angle_gamma   90.00
#
_symmetry.space_group_name_H-M   'P 1'
#
loop_
_entity.id
_entity.type
_entity.pdbx_description
1 polymer ?
#
loop_
_entity_poly.entity_id
_entity_poly.type
_entity_poly.pdbx_seq_one_letter_code
_entity_poly.pdbx_strand_id
1 'polypeptide(L)'
;MIPRTKLWLTEDGKTLMGEGKAALLYAIDEEGSLNKACRKVNISYKHAWLMLKNIEKNSGKEIVTSVRGGKDQGTFLTDYAREMLKEYESQKNIISETLDDETFWEGVGLKITARNQMQGEVIDVEQGDVISKVRILIEPVVVTSLVTKEAVDKLDIKKGDEVYAVVKSTEVMIGKK
;
A
#
# COMPACT_ATOMS: atom_id res chain seq x y z
N MET A 1 -11.25 14.17 15.62
CA MET A 1 -11.97 12.87 15.66
C MET A 1 -11.13 11.89 14.87
N ILE A 2 -10.73 10.74 15.42
CA ILE A 2 -9.82 9.81 14.74
C ILE A 2 -10.65 8.72 14.04
N PRO A 3 -10.59 8.58 12.70
CA PRO A 3 -11.29 7.51 12.00
C PRO A 3 -10.69 6.15 12.36
N ARG A 4 -11.54 5.11 12.44
CA ARG A 4 -11.10 3.71 12.63
C ARG A 4 -11.62 2.87 11.49
N THR A 5 -10.75 2.06 10.89
CA THR A 5 -11.11 1.13 9.82
C THR A 5 -10.81 -0.31 10.21
N LYS A 6 -11.52 -1.25 9.58
CA LYS A 6 -11.23 -2.67 9.63
C LYS A 6 -10.97 -3.14 8.21
N LEU A 7 -9.83 -3.80 8.00
CA LEU A 7 -9.45 -4.40 6.73
C LEU A 7 -9.71 -5.91 6.76
N TRP A 8 -10.32 -6.42 5.71
CA TRP A 8 -10.45 -7.85 5.45
C TRP A 8 -9.98 -8.18 4.04
N LEU A 9 -9.15 -9.21 3.91
CA LEU A 9 -8.84 -9.80 2.61
C LEU A 9 -9.77 -10.98 2.37
N THR A 10 -10.33 -11.06 1.17
CA THR A 10 -11.27 -12.10 0.77
C THR A 10 -10.80 -12.80 -0.50
N GLU A 11 -11.17 -14.07 -0.63
CA GLU A 11 -10.99 -14.88 -1.83
C GLU A 11 -12.32 -15.61 -2.07
N ASP A 12 -12.85 -15.53 -3.30
CA ASP A 12 -14.18 -16.03 -3.66
C ASP A 12 -15.31 -15.61 -2.70
N GLY A 13 -15.25 -14.35 -2.24
CA GLY A 13 -16.23 -13.79 -1.29
C GLY A 13 -16.12 -14.32 0.14
N LYS A 14 -15.13 -15.16 0.45
CA LYS A 14 -14.88 -15.68 1.81
C LYS A 14 -13.71 -14.95 2.45
N THR A 15 -13.83 -14.61 3.73
CA THR A 15 -12.77 -13.92 4.46
C THR A 15 -11.57 -14.83 4.71
N LEU A 16 -10.44 -14.50 4.10
CA LEU A 16 -9.14 -15.10 4.40
C LEU A 16 -8.53 -14.44 5.63
N MET A 17 -8.27 -13.14 5.54
CA MET A 17 -7.47 -12.40 6.52
C MET A 17 -8.26 -11.23 7.12
N GLY A 18 -7.95 -10.91 8.36
CA GLY A 18 -8.36 -9.71 9.07
C GLY A 18 -7.48 -9.54 10.31
N GLU A 19 -7.64 -8.43 11.03
CA GLU A 19 -6.73 -8.02 12.11
C GLU A 19 -6.39 -9.15 13.11
N GLY A 20 -7.40 -9.87 13.62
CA GLY A 20 -7.16 -10.94 14.59
C GLY A 20 -6.38 -12.13 14.00
N LYS A 21 -6.66 -12.50 12.74
CA LYS A 21 -5.94 -13.60 12.07
C LYS A 21 -4.51 -13.19 11.76
N ALA A 22 -4.30 -11.96 11.28
CA ALA A 22 -2.98 -11.41 11.02
C ALA A 22 -2.14 -11.36 12.31
N ALA A 23 -2.71 -10.85 13.41
CA ALA A 23 -2.03 -10.81 14.70
C ALA A 23 -1.58 -12.19 15.18
N LEU A 24 -2.41 -13.22 15.00
CA LEU A 24 -2.04 -14.60 15.32
C LEU A 24 -0.88 -15.09 14.43
N LEU A 25 -0.94 -14.88 13.11
CA LEU A 25 0.12 -15.31 12.21
C LEU A 25 1.45 -14.62 12.52
N TYR A 26 1.44 -13.31 12.81
CA TYR A 26 2.62 -12.59 13.29
C TYR A 26 3.24 -13.25 14.51
N ALA A 27 2.42 -13.49 15.53
CA ALA A 27 2.89 -14.07 16.76
C ALA A 27 3.43 -15.50 16.55
N ILE A 28 2.89 -16.26 15.59
CA ILE A 28 3.46 -17.56 15.21
C ILE A 28 4.82 -17.40 14.54
N ASP A 29 4.94 -16.45 13.61
CA ASP A 29 6.18 -16.22 12.85
C ASP A 29 7.33 -15.74 13.75
N GLU A 30 7.02 -14.90 14.74
CA GLU A 30 7.99 -14.39 15.71
C GLU A 30 8.38 -15.44 16.77
N GLU A 31 7.41 -16.20 17.28
CA GLU A 31 7.64 -17.11 18.42
C GLU A 31 8.07 -18.53 18.02
N GLY A 32 7.83 -18.92 16.77
CA GLY A 32 7.98 -20.30 16.30
C GLY A 32 7.11 -21.31 17.06
N SER A 33 6.06 -20.84 17.74
CA SER A 33 5.24 -21.68 18.63
C SER A 33 3.81 -21.16 18.73
N LEU A 34 2.85 -21.99 18.33
CA LEU A 34 1.42 -21.66 18.42
C LEU A 34 0.99 -21.36 19.87
N ASN A 35 1.55 -22.06 20.86
CA ASN A 35 1.23 -21.85 22.28
C ASN A 35 1.76 -20.51 22.82
N LYS A 36 2.94 -20.08 22.38
CA LYS A 36 3.46 -18.75 22.74
C LYS A 36 2.68 -17.66 22.02
N ALA A 37 2.37 -17.88 20.73
CA ALA A 37 1.57 -16.97 19.93
C ALA A 37 0.19 -16.71 20.56
N CYS A 38 -0.52 -17.77 20.98
CA CYS A 38 -1.81 -17.67 21.68
C CYS A 38 -1.74 -16.79 22.93
N ARG A 39 -0.66 -16.93 23.72
CA ARG A 39 -0.44 -16.12 24.92
C ARG A 39 -0.18 -14.65 24.57
N LYS A 40 0.62 -14.40 23.53
CA LYS A 40 0.96 -13.06 23.06
C LYS A 40 -0.27 -12.28 22.56
N VAL A 41 -1.16 -12.95 21.83
CA VAL A 41 -2.38 -12.33 21.29
C VAL A 41 -3.61 -12.50 22.20
N ASN A 42 -3.42 -13.08 23.39
CA ASN A 42 -4.46 -13.30 24.40
C ASN A 42 -5.71 -14.07 23.89
N ILE A 43 -5.50 -15.20 23.19
CA ILE A 43 -6.57 -16.10 22.75
C ILE A 43 -6.33 -17.54 23.20
N SER A 44 -7.41 -18.32 23.29
CA SER A 44 -7.29 -19.76 23.57
C SER A 44 -6.68 -20.51 22.39
N TYR A 45 -5.93 -21.57 22.68
CA TYR A 45 -5.36 -22.47 21.66
C TYR A 45 -6.42 -23.05 20.72
N LYS A 46 -7.60 -23.40 21.26
CA LYS A 46 -8.75 -23.87 20.48
C LYS A 46 -9.22 -22.81 19.48
N HIS A 47 -9.29 -21.55 19.90
CA HIS A 47 -9.69 -20.45 19.03
C HIS A 47 -8.67 -20.22 17.93
N ALA A 48 -7.37 -20.21 18.28
CA ALA A 48 -6.29 -20.09 17.31
C ALA A 48 -6.34 -21.19 16.24
N TRP A 49 -6.55 -22.44 16.65
CA TRP A 49 -6.73 -23.55 15.72
C TRP A 49 -7.92 -23.38 14.79
N LEU A 50 -9.06 -22.90 15.31
CA LEU A 50 -10.24 -22.64 14.49
C LEU A 50 -9.97 -21.54 13.45
N MET A 51 -9.22 -20.50 13.82
CA MET A 51 -8.81 -19.44 12.90
C MET A 51 -7.93 -20.01 11.78
N LEU A 52 -6.90 -20.80 12.12
CA LEU A 52 -6.02 -21.43 11.13
C LEU A 52 -6.81 -22.32 10.16
N LYS A 53 -7.68 -23.19 10.69
CA LYS A 53 -8.53 -24.08 9.88
C LYS A 53 -9.51 -23.31 8.99
N ASN A 54 -10.01 -22.17 9.45
CA ASN A 54 -10.88 -21.31 8.66
C ASN A 54 -10.13 -20.70 7.46
N ILE A 55 -8.88 -20.26 7.68
CA ILE A 55 -8.03 -19.76 6.59
C ILE A 55 -7.75 -20.89 5.60
N GLU A 56 -7.28 -22.05 6.06
CA GLU A 56 -6.97 -23.20 5.19
C GLU A 56 -8.17 -23.68 4.37
N LYS A 57 -9.37 -23.69 4.98
CA LYS A 57 -10.61 -24.05 4.29
C LYS A 57 -10.95 -23.06 3.17
N ASN A 58 -10.71 -21.77 3.41
CA ASN A 58 -11.09 -20.73 2.47
C ASN A 58 -10.06 -20.57 1.35
N SER A 59 -8.76 -20.74 1.63
CA SER A 59 -7.68 -20.65 0.63
C SER A 59 -7.37 -21.97 -0.08
N GLY A 60 -7.76 -23.10 0.50
CA GLY A 60 -7.33 -24.43 0.03
C GLY A 60 -5.83 -24.69 0.20
N LYS A 61 -5.12 -23.88 0.99
CA LYS A 61 -3.67 -23.97 1.24
C LYS A 61 -3.37 -24.15 2.72
N GLU A 62 -2.33 -24.91 3.03
CA GLU A 62 -1.83 -25.07 4.41
C GLU A 62 -1.18 -23.76 4.90
N ILE A 63 -1.48 -23.36 6.13
CA ILE A 63 -1.03 -22.08 6.70
C ILE A 63 0.14 -22.25 7.66
N VAL A 64 0.23 -23.40 8.33
CA VAL A 64 1.31 -23.68 9.27
C VAL A 64 1.88 -25.07 9.06
N THR A 65 3.19 -25.21 9.24
CA THR A 65 3.86 -26.51 9.38
C THR A 65 4.29 -26.71 10.84
N SER A 66 4.30 -27.95 11.31
CA SER A 66 4.71 -28.28 12.68
C SER A 66 5.81 -29.32 12.71
N VAL A 67 6.91 -29.02 13.40
CA VAL A 67 8.02 -29.93 13.65
C VAL A 67 7.90 -30.47 15.08
N ARG A 68 7.94 -31.79 15.25
CA ARG A 68 7.82 -32.46 16.56
C ARG A 68 9.15 -33.04 17.01
N GLY A 69 9.53 -32.76 18.25
CA GLY A 69 10.73 -33.32 18.88
C GLY A 69 12.03 -32.63 18.45
N GLY A 70 13.03 -32.66 19.33
CA GLY A 70 14.32 -32.02 19.09
C GLY A 70 14.35 -30.52 19.36
N LYS A 71 15.49 -29.90 19.01
CA LYS A 71 15.78 -28.49 19.29
C LYS A 71 14.97 -27.52 18.41
N ASP A 72 14.61 -27.96 17.20
CA ASP A 72 13.91 -27.16 16.19
C ASP A 72 12.39 -27.45 16.16
N GLN A 73 11.84 -28.00 17.25
CA GLN A 73 10.40 -28.21 17.37
C GLN A 73 9.64 -26.88 17.42
N GLY A 74 8.47 -26.83 16.79
CA GLY A 74 7.72 -25.59 16.72
C GLY A 74 6.56 -25.65 15.74
N THR A 75 5.88 -24.51 15.62
CA THR A 75 4.86 -24.26 14.60
C THR A 75 5.29 -23.03 13.83
N PHE A 76 5.42 -23.16 12.52
CA PHE A 76 5.95 -22.14 11.64
C PHE A 76 4.97 -21.85 10.52
N LEU A 77 4.94 -20.61 10.02
CA LEU A 77 4.16 -20.27 8.85
C LEU A 77 4.72 -20.96 7.61
N THR A 78 3.83 -21.37 6.69
CA THR A 78 4.23 -21.76 5.33
C THR A 78 4.62 -20.52 4.53
N ASP A 79 5.31 -20.70 3.38
CA ASP A 79 5.65 -19.59 2.49
C ASP A 79 4.41 -18.83 2.01
N TYR A 80 3.35 -19.58 1.65
CA TYR A 80 2.07 -19.00 1.28
C TYR A 80 1.48 -18.12 2.40
N ALA A 81 1.54 -18.58 3.64
CA ALA A 81 1.05 -17.80 4.78
C ALA A 81 1.86 -16.52 5.00
N ARG A 82 3.18 -16.57 4.79
CA ARG A 82 4.07 -15.39 4.88
C ARG A 82 3.79 -14.38 3.76
N GLU A 83 3.58 -14.85 2.53
CA GLU A 83 3.20 -13.99 1.40
C GLU A 83 1.86 -13.31 1.64
N MET A 84 0.84 -14.07 2.07
CA MET A 84 -0.46 -13.52 2.42
C MET A 84 -0.39 -12.50 3.57
N LEU A 85 0.47 -12.73 4.57
CA LEU A 85 0.67 -11.80 5.68
C LEU A 85 1.33 -10.49 5.21
N LYS A 86 2.32 -10.57 4.31
CA LYS A 86 2.94 -9.40 3.69
C LYS A 86 1.93 -8.57 2.89
N GLU A 87 1.07 -9.23 2.11
CA GLU A 87 0.01 -8.55 1.35
C GLU A 87 -0.94 -7.80 2.28
N TYR A 88 -1.36 -8.44 3.39
CA TYR A 88 -2.21 -7.80 4.38
C TYR A 88 -1.60 -6.52 4.96
N GLU A 89 -0.29 -6.50 5.27
CA GLU A 89 0.35 -5.27 5.74
C GLU A 89 0.49 -4.21 4.67
N SER A 90 0.81 -4.61 3.43
CA SER A 90 0.91 -3.65 2.33
C SER A 90 -0.39 -2.85 2.20
N GLN A 91 -1.52 -3.56 2.19
CA GLN A 91 -2.84 -2.95 2.11
C GLN A 91 -3.19 -2.14 3.37
N LYS A 92 -2.85 -2.66 4.57
CA LYS A 92 -3.10 -1.97 5.83
C LYS A 92 -2.32 -0.66 5.92
N ASN A 93 -1.04 -0.64 5.52
CA ASN A 93 -0.20 0.54 5.52
C ASN A 93 -0.72 1.60 4.55
N ILE A 94 -1.12 1.19 3.34
CA ILE A 94 -1.73 2.09 2.36
C ILE A 94 -2.97 2.77 2.94
N ILE A 95 -3.85 2.02 3.58
CA ILE A 95 -5.09 2.56 4.15
C ILE A 95 -4.79 3.44 5.38
N SER A 96 -3.84 3.06 6.24
CA SER A 96 -3.47 3.86 7.42
C SER A 96 -2.91 5.21 7.00
N GLU A 97 -1.96 5.24 6.06
CA GLU A 97 -1.42 6.48 5.50
C GLU A 97 -2.50 7.37 4.89
N THR A 98 -3.54 6.77 4.32
CA THR A 98 -4.68 7.50 3.73
C THR A 98 -5.55 8.19 4.77
N LEU A 99 -5.64 7.64 5.99
CA LEU A 99 -6.50 8.14 7.05
C LEU A 99 -5.86 9.19 7.96
N ASP A 100 -4.52 9.26 7.96
CA ASP A 100 -3.74 10.16 8.81
C ASP A 100 -3.58 11.57 8.23
N ASP A 101 -4.00 11.81 6.98
CA ASP A 101 -3.91 13.12 6.32
C ASP A 101 -5.28 13.85 6.31
N GLU A 102 -5.42 14.88 7.14
CA GLU A 102 -6.64 15.72 7.21
C GLU A 102 -6.92 16.49 5.91
N THR A 103 -5.93 16.64 5.02
CA THR A 103 -6.08 17.31 3.71
C THR A 103 -6.50 16.38 2.57
N PHE A 104 -6.69 15.09 2.86
CA PHE A 104 -6.97 14.05 1.87
C PHE A 104 -8.31 14.19 1.11
N TRP A 105 -9.30 14.92 1.65
CA TRP A 105 -10.63 15.01 1.01
C TRP A 105 -10.66 15.85 -0.28
N GLU A 106 -9.65 16.68 -0.55
CA GLU A 106 -9.61 17.50 -1.79
C GLU A 106 -8.85 16.81 -2.95
N GLY A 107 -8.16 15.70 -2.70
CA GLY A 107 -7.15 15.14 -3.62
C GLY A 107 -7.31 13.66 -3.96
N VAL A 108 -8.54 13.18 -4.21
CA VAL A 108 -8.79 11.79 -4.63
C VAL A 108 -8.18 11.55 -6.02
N GLY A 109 -6.89 11.21 -6.10
CA GLY A 109 -6.28 10.81 -7.38
C GLY A 109 -4.76 10.65 -7.47
N LEU A 110 -3.94 11.28 -6.62
CA LEU A 110 -2.48 11.26 -6.79
C LEU A 110 -1.72 10.88 -5.51
N LYS A 111 -1.42 9.58 -5.35
CA LYS A 111 -0.49 9.07 -4.32
C LYS A 111 0.94 9.08 -4.88
N ILE A 112 1.69 10.15 -4.64
CA ILE A 112 3.10 10.26 -5.05
C ILE A 112 3.96 10.87 -3.92
N THR A 113 5.17 10.33 -3.71
CA THR A 113 6.11 10.77 -2.63
C THR A 113 6.74 12.15 -2.87
N ALA A 114 6.36 12.82 -3.95
CA ALA A 114 6.86 14.13 -4.32
C ALA A 114 6.14 15.22 -3.52
N ARG A 115 6.93 15.93 -2.69
CA ARG A 115 6.44 16.95 -1.75
C ARG A 115 6.14 18.30 -2.39
N ASN A 116 6.73 18.59 -3.55
CA ASN A 116 6.50 19.86 -4.23
C ASN A 116 5.40 19.65 -5.26
N GLN A 117 4.20 20.17 -4.97
CA GLN A 117 3.04 20.09 -5.82
C GLN A 117 2.49 21.50 -6.01
N MET A 118 2.32 21.91 -7.26
CA MET A 118 1.89 23.25 -7.62
C MET A 118 0.77 23.13 -8.65
N GLN A 119 -0.42 23.62 -8.31
CA GLN A 119 -1.55 23.65 -9.24
C GLN A 119 -1.31 24.71 -10.32
N GLY A 120 -1.74 24.41 -11.54
CA GLY A 120 -1.66 25.34 -12.66
C GLY A 120 -2.49 24.89 -13.85
N GLU A 121 -2.57 25.76 -14.85
CA GLU A 121 -3.30 25.50 -16.09
C GLU A 121 -2.31 25.13 -17.21
N VAL A 122 -2.62 24.10 -18.00
CA VAL A 122 -1.84 23.77 -19.19
C VAL A 122 -2.07 24.82 -20.27
N ILE A 123 -1.04 25.61 -20.59
CA ILE A 123 -1.13 26.66 -21.61
C ILE A 123 -0.68 26.21 -23.00
N ASP A 124 0.11 25.12 -23.08
CA ASP A 124 0.66 24.59 -24.33
C ASP A 124 1.13 23.13 -24.18
N VAL A 125 0.97 22.35 -25.25
CA VAL A 125 1.42 20.95 -25.35
C VAL A 125 2.05 20.74 -26.72
N GLU A 126 3.37 20.64 -26.78
CA GLU A 126 4.11 20.28 -28.00
C GLU A 126 4.33 18.77 -28.00
N GLN A 127 3.58 18.03 -28.83
CA GLN A 127 3.75 16.59 -28.96
C GLN A 127 4.90 16.26 -29.93
N GLY A 128 5.92 15.56 -29.43
CA GLY A 128 6.97 14.95 -30.26
C GLY A 128 6.73 13.45 -30.46
N ASP A 129 7.64 12.79 -31.18
CA ASP A 129 7.51 11.34 -31.47
C ASP A 129 7.69 10.45 -30.23
N VAL A 130 8.51 10.88 -29.27
CA VAL A 130 8.86 10.11 -28.04
C VAL A 130 8.67 10.93 -26.77
N ILE A 131 9.05 12.21 -26.81
CA ILE A 131 8.92 13.15 -25.70
C ILE A 131 8.00 14.28 -26.13
N SER A 132 7.11 14.68 -25.24
CA SER A 132 6.25 15.84 -25.35
C SER A 132 6.70 16.89 -24.34
N LYS A 133 6.54 18.15 -24.72
CA LYS A 133 6.78 19.30 -23.83
C LYS A 133 5.44 19.88 -23.41
N VAL A 134 5.20 19.93 -22.11
CA VAL A 134 3.97 20.50 -21.52
C VAL A 134 4.35 21.76 -20.76
N ARG A 135 3.67 22.88 -21.06
CA ARG A 135 3.87 24.15 -20.37
C ARG A 135 2.67 24.43 -19.48
N ILE A 136 2.96 24.65 -18.20
CA ILE A 136 1.96 24.84 -17.14
C ILE A 136 2.15 26.25 -16.57
N LEU A 137 1.10 27.05 -16.59
CA LEU A 137 1.07 28.35 -15.93
C LEU A 137 0.77 28.15 -14.45
N ILE A 138 1.74 28.53 -13.62
CA ILE A 138 1.65 28.51 -12.16
C ILE A 138 1.94 29.95 -11.73
N GLU A 139 0.90 30.77 -11.59
CA GLU A 139 1.07 32.22 -11.50
C GLU A 139 2.10 32.64 -10.43
N PRO A 140 3.05 33.54 -10.76
CA PRO A 140 3.23 34.26 -12.04
C PRO A 140 4.23 33.59 -13.01
N VAL A 141 4.61 32.33 -12.80
CA VAL A 141 5.66 31.63 -13.54
C VAL A 141 5.11 30.56 -14.48
N VAL A 142 5.89 30.20 -15.51
CA VAL A 142 5.57 29.05 -16.36
C VAL A 142 6.57 27.95 -16.08
N VAL A 143 6.08 26.78 -15.67
CA VAL A 143 6.88 25.57 -15.52
C VAL A 143 6.76 24.75 -16.79
N THR A 144 7.90 24.26 -17.28
CA THR A 144 7.95 23.38 -18.46
C THR A 144 8.33 21.98 -18.01
N SER A 145 7.49 21.00 -18.37
CA SER A 145 7.72 19.59 -18.12
C SER A 145 8.05 18.86 -19.43
N LEU A 146 9.01 17.95 -19.36
CA LEU A 146 9.31 17.00 -20.43
C LEU A 146 8.79 15.63 -19.98
N VAL A 147 7.82 15.11 -20.71
CA VAL A 147 7.14 13.85 -20.40
C VAL A 147 7.08 12.99 -21.64
N THR A 148 6.94 11.67 -21.50
CA THR A 148 6.81 10.83 -22.71
C THR A 148 5.50 11.11 -23.42
N LYS A 149 5.48 10.87 -24.73
CA LYS A 149 4.25 11.01 -25.52
C LYS A 149 3.12 10.13 -24.96
N GLU A 150 3.43 8.89 -24.59
CA GLU A 150 2.44 7.96 -24.05
C GLU A 150 1.82 8.45 -22.74
N ALA A 151 2.57 9.20 -21.92
CA ALA A 151 2.06 9.75 -20.67
C ALA A 151 1.04 10.88 -20.93
N VAL A 152 1.33 11.77 -21.89
CA VAL A 152 0.39 12.83 -22.32
C VAL A 152 -0.89 12.20 -22.87
N ASP A 153 -0.75 11.22 -23.76
CA ASP A 153 -1.90 10.56 -24.38
C ASP A 153 -2.74 9.78 -23.36
N LYS A 154 -2.09 9.07 -22.42
CA LYS A 154 -2.77 8.29 -21.37
C LYS A 154 -3.54 9.16 -20.39
N LEU A 155 -3.01 10.32 -20.04
CA LEU A 155 -3.63 11.27 -19.13
C LEU A 155 -4.58 12.24 -19.84
N ASP A 156 -4.68 12.13 -21.18
CA ASP A 156 -5.49 12.99 -22.05
C ASP A 156 -5.21 14.50 -21.87
N ILE A 157 -3.94 14.84 -21.60
CA ILE A 157 -3.54 16.23 -21.26
C ILE A 157 -3.68 17.14 -22.49
N LYS A 158 -4.45 18.21 -22.32
CA LYS A 158 -4.76 19.22 -23.33
C LYS A 158 -4.55 20.63 -22.78
N LYS A 159 -4.46 21.58 -23.70
CA LYS A 159 -4.47 23.00 -23.35
C LYS A 159 -5.79 23.36 -22.67
N GLY A 160 -5.71 24.06 -21.54
CA GLY A 160 -6.83 24.45 -20.70
C GLY A 160 -7.09 23.51 -19.51
N ASP A 161 -6.40 22.38 -19.43
CA ASP A 161 -6.58 21.46 -18.31
C ASP A 161 -5.98 22.02 -17.03
N GLU A 162 -6.71 21.86 -15.92
CA GLU A 162 -6.16 22.05 -14.57
C GLU A 162 -5.33 20.83 -14.17
N VAL A 163 -4.06 21.06 -13.85
CA VAL A 163 -3.10 20.01 -13.51
C VAL A 163 -2.24 20.40 -12.31
N TYR A 164 -1.57 19.41 -11.73
CA TYR A 164 -0.51 19.64 -10.76
C TYR A 164 0.86 19.40 -11.41
N ALA A 165 1.73 20.41 -11.37
CA ALA A 165 3.15 20.22 -11.59
C ALA A 165 3.76 19.63 -10.32
N VAL A 166 4.36 18.44 -10.45
CA VAL A 166 4.89 17.70 -9.31
C VAL A 166 6.38 17.46 -9.46
N VAL A 167 7.16 17.86 -8.46
CA VAL A 167 8.63 17.78 -8.47
C VAL A 167 9.13 17.03 -7.23
N LYS A 168 9.94 16.00 -7.44
CA LYS A 168 10.54 15.25 -6.33
C LYS A 168 11.55 16.13 -5.59
N SER A 169 11.59 16.03 -4.26
CA SER A 169 12.48 16.88 -3.44
C SER A 169 13.97 16.73 -3.79
N THR A 170 14.39 15.57 -4.29
CA THR A 170 15.78 15.31 -4.69
C THR A 170 16.17 15.90 -6.06
N GLU A 171 15.20 16.42 -6.82
CA GLU A 171 15.41 16.98 -8.17
C GLU A 171 15.36 18.51 -8.18
N VAL A 172 15.00 19.12 -7.04
CA VAL A 172 15.03 20.58 -6.89
C VAL A 172 16.46 21.03 -6.61
N MET A 173 16.98 21.93 -7.45
CA MET A 173 18.29 22.56 -7.27
C MET A 173 18.16 23.92 -6.56
N ILE A 174 19.12 24.25 -5.70
CA ILE A 174 19.18 25.54 -4.99
C ILE A 174 20.31 26.38 -5.58
N GLY A 175 19.99 27.57 -6.09
CA GLY A 175 20.95 28.59 -6.48
C GLY A 175 21.01 29.72 -5.46
N LYS A 176 22.21 30.18 -5.11
CA LYS A 176 22.43 31.37 -4.27
C LYS A 176 23.11 32.45 -5.12
N LYS A 177 22.64 33.69 -4.99
CA LYS A 177 23.23 34.86 -5.64
C LYS A 177 24.44 35.39 -4.88
#